data_AF-A0A1V4GV35-F1
#
_entry.id   AF-A0A1V4GV35-F1
#
_cell.length_a   1.000
_cell.length_b   1.000
_cell.length_c   1.000
_cell.angle_alpha   90.00
_cell.angle_beta   90.00
_cell.angle_gamma   90.00
#
_symmetry.space_group_name_H-M   'P 1'
#
loop_
_entity.id
_entity.type
_entity.pdbx_description
1 polymer ?
#
loop_
_entity_poly.entity_id
_entity_poly.type
_entity_poly.pdbx_seq_one_letter_code
_entity_poly.pdbx_strand_id
1 'polypeptide(L)'
;MAQGLQVWDVNGNLTLDSNVQTTSIFGKIVVSSANEFNIQDNRFAWGTPFFLADSMLSGYDIKGVFDAQTNTYRIKVDDDKGGFGTKGNFTIYYGVF
;
A
#
# COMPACT_ATOMS: atom_id res chain seq x y z
N MET A 1 -8.60 -21.18 -6.72
CA MET A 1 -7.49 -21.55 -5.81
C MET A 1 -6.25 -20.85 -6.35
N ALA A 2 -5.75 -19.81 -5.66
CA ALA A 2 -4.52 -19.12 -6.07
C ALA A 2 -3.33 -20.01 -5.72
N GLN A 3 -2.50 -20.35 -6.72
CA GLN A 3 -1.28 -21.12 -6.51
C GLN A 3 -0.18 -20.12 -6.11
N GLY A 4 0.48 -20.37 -4.96
CA GLY A 4 1.58 -19.53 -4.47
C GLY A 4 2.77 -19.49 -5.42
N LEU A 5 3.68 -18.54 -5.20
CA LEU A 5 4.93 -18.44 -5.96
C LEU A 5 5.78 -19.69 -5.78
N GLN A 6 6.34 -20.18 -6.88
CA GLN A 6 7.29 -21.28 -6.86
C GLN A 6 8.70 -20.69 -6.84
N VAL A 7 9.51 -21.11 -5.88
CA VAL A 7 10.89 -20.65 -5.68
C VAL A 7 11.85 -21.84 -5.72
N TRP A 8 13.06 -21.62 -6.23
CA TRP A 8 14.12 -22.63 -6.18
C TRP A 8 14.80 -22.60 -4.80
N ASP A 9 14.83 -23.74 -4.12
CA ASP A 9 15.59 -23.88 -2.87
C ASP A 9 17.10 -23.97 -3.14
N VAL A 10 17.91 -23.97 -2.06
CA VAL A 10 19.37 -24.07 -2.13
C VAL A 10 19.88 -25.38 -2.77
N ASN A 11 19.00 -26.38 -2.89
CA ASN A 11 19.28 -27.67 -3.50
C ASN A 11 18.77 -27.76 -4.95
N GLY A 12 18.24 -26.66 -5.50
CA GLY A 12 17.71 -26.59 -6.86
C GLY A 12 16.31 -27.17 -7.04
N ASN A 13 15.60 -27.50 -5.96
CA ASN A 13 14.22 -27.98 -6.05
C ASN A 13 13.25 -26.81 -6.18
N LEU A 14 12.24 -26.98 -7.03
CA LEU A 14 11.12 -26.05 -7.11
C LEU A 14 10.17 -26.30 -5.93
N THR A 15 10.14 -25.40 -4.97
CA THR A 15 9.30 -25.48 -3.77
C THR A 15 8.21 -24.42 -3.82
N LEU A 16 7.06 -24.72 -3.22
CA LEU A 16 6.02 -23.72 -3.03
C LEU A 16 6.47 -22.80 -1.89
N ASP A 17 6.61 -21.52 -2.19
CA ASP A 17 6.90 -20.55 -1.16
C ASP A 17 5.62 -20.28 -0.35
N SER A 18 5.51 -20.94 0.79
CA SER A 18 4.39 -20.74 1.72
C SER A 18 4.64 -19.58 2.70
N ASN A 19 5.83 -18.96 2.68
CA ASN A 19 6.28 -18.00 3.69
C ASN A 19 6.58 -16.61 3.13
N VAL A 20 6.87 -16.48 1.84
CA VAL A 20 7.04 -15.16 1.22
C VAL A 20 5.67 -14.61 0.87
N GLN A 21 5.14 -13.87 1.86
CA GLN A 21 4.22 -12.77 1.66
C GLN A 21 4.84 -11.80 0.65
N THR A 22 4.66 -12.07 -0.65
CA THR A 22 5.19 -11.22 -1.72
C THR A 22 4.47 -9.89 -1.66
N THR A 23 5.19 -8.86 -1.24
CA THR A 23 4.73 -7.48 -1.31
C THR A 23 4.26 -7.15 -2.72
N SER A 24 2.96 -6.93 -2.87
CA SER A 24 2.33 -6.68 -4.15
C SER A 24 1.75 -5.27 -4.15
N ILE A 25 2.28 -4.39 -4.99
CA ILE A 25 1.71 -3.06 -5.22
C ILE A 25 0.55 -3.20 -6.20
N PHE A 26 -0.63 -2.73 -5.79
CA PHE A 26 -1.85 -2.82 -6.59
C PHE A 26 -2.11 -1.55 -7.40
N GLY A 27 -1.61 -0.41 -6.92
CA GLY A 27 -1.79 0.86 -7.59
C GLY A 27 -1.14 2.02 -6.84
N LYS A 28 -1.42 3.24 -7.33
CA LYS A 28 -0.91 4.49 -6.78
C LYS A 28 -1.94 5.61 -6.84
N ILE A 29 -1.79 6.57 -5.95
CA ILE A 29 -2.57 7.82 -5.87
C ILE A 29 -1.58 8.97 -5.93
N VAL A 30 -1.84 9.95 -6.80
CA VAL A 30 -1.13 11.23 -6.80
C VAL A 30 -1.90 12.18 -5.90
N VAL A 31 -1.25 12.68 -4.86
CA VAL A 31 -1.84 13.57 -3.88
C VAL A 31 -1.38 14.99 -4.14
N SER A 32 -2.33 15.89 -4.40
CA SER A 32 -2.09 17.31 -4.68
C SER A 32 -2.73 18.27 -3.66
N SER A 33 -3.51 17.73 -2.73
CA SER A 33 -4.15 18.48 -1.64
C SER A 33 -4.52 17.53 -0.51
N ALA A 34 -4.75 18.07 0.69
CA ALA A 34 -5.28 17.30 1.82
C ALA A 34 -6.65 16.71 1.45
N ASN A 35 -6.79 15.40 1.61
CA ASN A 35 -7.99 14.68 1.24
C ASN A 35 -8.02 13.27 1.88
N GLU A 36 -9.19 12.64 1.85
CA GLU A 36 -9.37 11.22 2.13
C GLU A 36 -9.58 10.44 0.82
N PHE A 37 -8.86 9.33 0.69
CA PHE A 37 -8.94 8.43 -0.45
C PHE A 37 -9.46 7.07 0.00
N ASN A 38 -10.54 6.60 -0.64
CA ASN A 38 -11.14 5.30 -0.38
C ASN A 38 -10.82 4.37 -1.55
N ILE A 39 -10.03 3.34 -1.28
CA ILE A 39 -9.61 2.33 -2.26
C ILE A 39 -10.33 1.04 -1.94
N GLN A 40 -11.29 0.64 -2.78
CA GLN A 40 -11.96 -0.64 -2.63
C GLN A 40 -11.35 -1.66 -3.59
N ASP A 41 -10.73 -2.71 -3.05
CA ASP A 41 -10.10 -3.75 -3.86
C ASP A 41 -10.14 -5.11 -3.15
N ASN A 42 -10.75 -6.11 -3.79
CA ASN A 42 -10.87 -7.47 -3.25
C ASN A 42 -9.51 -8.15 -3.04
N ARG A 43 -8.45 -7.68 -3.71
CA ARG A 43 -7.09 -8.20 -3.55
C ARG A 43 -6.49 -7.86 -2.18
N PHE A 44 -7.07 -6.91 -1.44
CA PHE A 44 -6.66 -6.67 -0.05
C PHE A 44 -6.92 -7.86 0.88
N ALA A 45 -7.79 -8.79 0.51
CA ALA A 45 -8.01 -10.03 1.25
C ALA A 45 -6.86 -11.05 1.07
N TRP A 46 -5.89 -10.80 0.20
CA TRP A 46 -4.78 -11.73 -0.08
C TRP A 46 -3.60 -11.61 0.89
N GLY A 47 -3.58 -10.57 1.72
CA GLY A 47 -2.49 -10.32 2.65
C GLY A 47 -2.80 -9.17 3.61
N THR A 48 -1.78 -8.57 4.18
CA THR A 48 -1.89 -7.42 5.08
C THR A 48 -1.81 -6.12 4.27
N PRO A 49 -2.88 -5.31 4.21
CA PRO A 49 -2.84 -4.07 3.44
C PRO A 49 -1.82 -3.08 3.99
N PHE A 50 -1.11 -2.42 3.10
CA PHE A 50 -0.13 -1.40 3.44
C PHE A 50 -0.13 -0.25 2.43
N PHE A 51 0.36 0.91 2.86
CA PHE A 51 0.65 2.03 1.98
C PHE A 51 2.10 2.48 2.17
N LEU A 52 2.66 3.10 1.13
CA LEU A 52 3.96 3.74 1.17
C LEU A 52 3.88 5.09 0.44
N ALA A 53 4.50 6.12 0.98
CA ALA A 53 4.69 7.38 0.27
C ALA A 53 6.05 7.36 -0.44
N ASP A 54 6.13 7.88 -1.66
CA ASP A 54 7.40 8.02 -2.39
C ASP A 54 8.35 9.05 -1.78
N SER A 55 7.85 9.86 -0.86
CA SER A 55 8.60 10.93 -0.24
C SER A 55 8.36 10.98 1.27
N MET A 56 9.44 10.98 2.04
CA MET A 56 9.41 11.18 3.49
C MET A 56 9.44 12.67 3.80
N LEU A 57 8.34 13.36 3.51
CA LEU A 57 8.26 14.81 3.65
C LEU A 57 7.65 15.21 4.99
N SER A 58 8.39 16.01 5.76
CA SER A 58 7.81 16.79 6.85
C SER A 58 6.75 17.77 6.33
N GLY A 59 5.64 17.89 7.07
CA GLY A 59 4.56 18.84 6.80
C GLY A 59 3.20 18.21 6.48
N TYR A 60 3.16 16.89 6.30
CA TYR A 60 1.93 16.11 6.11
C TYR A 60 1.78 15.09 7.24
N ASP A 61 0.53 14.74 7.56
CA ASP A 61 0.19 13.57 8.36
C ASP A 61 -0.63 12.61 7.49
N ILE A 62 -0.21 11.35 7.42
CA ILE A 62 -0.82 10.33 6.56
C ILE A 62 -1.25 9.16 7.44
N LYS A 63 -2.55 8.87 7.45
CA LYS A 63 -3.15 7.79 8.24
C LYS A 63 -3.91 6.83 7.34
N GLY A 64 -3.62 5.54 7.46
CA GLY A 64 -4.30 4.47 6.76
C GLY A 64 -5.13 3.62 7.71
N VAL A 65 -6.39 3.34 7.38
CA VAL A 65 -7.25 2.41 8.11
C VAL A 65 -7.91 1.45 7.12
N PHE A 66 -7.64 0.15 7.27
CA PHE A 66 -8.26 -0.89 6.46
C PHE A 66 -9.55 -1.39 7.13
N ASP A 67 -10.61 -1.52 6.34
CA ASP A 67 -11.86 -2.18 6.71
C ASP A 67 -11.99 -3.51 5.96
N ALA A 68 -11.80 -4.60 6.71
CA ALA A 68 -11.87 -5.96 6.18
C ALA A 68 -13.29 -6.39 5.78
N GLN A 69 -14.35 -5.76 6.29
CA GLN A 69 -15.73 -6.14 5.91
C GLN A 69 -16.06 -5.69 4.50
N THR A 70 -15.52 -4.54 4.08
CA THR A 70 -15.80 -3.93 2.79
C THR A 70 -14.66 -4.04 1.79
N ASN A 71 -13.52 -4.63 2.19
CA ASN A 71 -12.25 -4.61 1.47
C ASN A 71 -11.84 -3.20 1.04
N THR A 72 -12.06 -2.22 1.93
CA THR A 72 -11.78 -0.81 1.67
C THR A 72 -10.59 -0.35 2.48
N TYR A 73 -9.57 0.19 1.82
CA TYR A 73 -8.47 0.88 2.47
C TYR A 73 -8.66 2.39 2.38
N ARG A 74 -8.78 3.04 3.54
CA ARG A 74 -8.98 4.49 3.65
C ARG A 74 -7.66 5.15 4.02
N ILE A 75 -7.21 6.08 3.19
CA ILE A 75 -5.97 6.82 3.40
C ILE A 75 -6.33 8.31 3.54
N LYS A 76 -6.12 8.86 4.72
CA LYS A 76 -6.33 10.27 5.03
C LYS A 76 -5.00 11.01 5.00
N VAL A 77 -4.96 12.10 4.25
CA VAL A 77 -3.82 13.03 4.19
C VAL A 77 -4.26 14.36 4.76
N ASP A 78 -3.61 14.77 5.85
CA ASP A 78 -3.78 16.08 6.48
C ASP A 78 -2.55 16.97 6.19
N ASP A 79 -2.78 18.27 6.02
CA ASP A 79 -1.74 19.27 5.79
C ASP A 79 -1.49 20.10 7.06
N ASP A 80 -0.81 19.49 8.03
CA ASP A 80 -0.51 20.09 9.35
C ASP A 80 0.29 21.40 9.21
N LYS A 81 1.27 21.47 8.28
CA LYS A 81 2.26 22.57 8.24
C LYS A 81 2.43 23.25 6.89
N GLY A 82 1.43 23.20 6.02
CA GLY A 82 1.52 23.81 4.68
C GLY A 82 2.49 23.05 3.75
N GLY A 83 2.58 21.74 3.92
CA GLY A 83 3.35 20.82 3.10
C GLY A 83 3.07 21.03 1.61
N PHE A 84 1.80 21.13 1.18
CA PHE A 84 1.47 21.28 -0.25
C PHE A 84 2.02 22.57 -0.86
N GLY A 85 2.00 23.68 -0.13
CA GLY A 85 2.57 24.95 -0.58
C GLY A 85 4.10 24.93 -0.68
N THR A 86 4.76 24.08 0.11
CA THR A 86 6.23 24.10 0.24
C THR A 86 6.91 23.00 -0.56
N LYS A 87 6.27 21.84 -0.70
CA LYS A 87 6.89 20.61 -1.21
C LYS A 87 6.18 19.99 -2.41
N GLY A 88 5.00 20.49 -2.77
CA GLY A 88 4.27 20.06 -3.96
C GLY A 88 3.56 18.72 -3.79
N ASN A 89 3.29 18.07 -4.93
CA ASN A 89 2.55 16.82 -5.00
C ASN A 89 3.46 15.63 -4.68
N PHE A 90 2.88 14.56 -4.15
CA PHE A 90 3.59 13.30 -3.89
C PHE A 90 2.72 12.10 -4.26
N THR A 91 3.32 10.90 -4.24
CA THR A 91 2.63 9.66 -4.61
C THR A 91 2.51 8.73 -3.41
N ILE A 92 1.32 8.17 -3.22
CA ILE A 92 1.07 7.06 -2.30
C ILE A 92 0.86 5.79 -3.12
N TYR A 93 1.65 4.75 -2.89
CA TYR A 93 1.38 3.40 -3.39
C TYR A 93 0.66 2.59 -2.33
N TYR A 94 -0.20 1.67 -2.75
CA TYR A 94 -0.93 0.78 -1.87
C TYR A 94 -0.83 -0.66 -2.37
N GLY A 95 -0.92 -1.61 -1.45
CA GLY A 95 -0.73 -3.02 -1.76
C GLY A 95 -1.03 -3.93 -0.58
N VAL A 96 -0.61 -5.18 -0.69
CA VAL A 96 -0.58 -6.15 0.41
C VAL A 96 0.82 -6.72 0.61
N PHE A 97 1.13 -7.02 1.87
CA PHE A 97 2.21 -7.91 2.27
C PHE A 97 1.61 -9.29 2.52
#